data_AF-A0A6A5GIW5-F1
#
_entry.id   AF-A0A6A5GIW5-F1
#
_cell.length_a   1.000
_cell.length_b   1.000
_cell.length_c   1.000
_cell.angle_alpha   90.00
_cell.angle_beta   90.00
_cell.angle_gamma   90.00
#
_symmetry.space_group_name_H-M   'P 1'
#
loop_
_entity.id
_entity.type
_entity.pdbx_description
1 polymer ?
#
loop_
_entity_poly.entity_id
_entity_poly.type
_entity_poly.pdbx_seq_one_letter_code
_entity_poly.pdbx_strand_id
1 'polypeptide(L)'
;MNVQMVITSGQVYSWADDVDKVLNFTDELLKYGGYVFPEVAAVAEIVSKVGGFIRWVTGNWKEEKPDAIKKVIAKLALLEKKIDELEMKIKAEFDDLKEFLTEINFLTNITVPTSSLMRFMQDIMNDPSPSALANFQRAYADRKPLMITYDLLGFLEHEKTNPLRMAISADPLRTITTFNRWTENLTSILGQLLFLESMASGLMKDYDTFDADLIIQRAQELTKQIDEWREVYKKDGAYFGGMESYLSGFLTNNSNFQRWEIAQKMKEDLEKKLLTNDALSVWVFAGSVSKGMFAADCSDNAKGQVAYVMDKNGFGAVICRSSQANLVEKEKLRELERQMFQFSCSPFFPQVDYKEIPKLVLRDYFPDGGSFCLINSNNVPEMRSINCKHDVGPGVLGQITTVKIPYVNQRTFSLMAVYI
;
A
#
# COMPACT_ATOMS: atom_id res chain seq x y z
N MET A 1 8.01 63.04 6.53
CA MET A 1 6.84 62.57 5.77
C MET A 1 6.43 61.23 6.40
N ASN A 2 5.35 61.22 7.18
CA ASN A 2 4.85 60.02 7.87
C ASN A 2 4.11 59.13 6.87
N VAL A 3 4.60 57.91 6.63
CA VAL A 3 3.86 56.87 5.91
C VAL A 3 2.84 56.28 6.88
N GLN A 4 1.76 57.02 7.09
CA GLN A 4 0.62 56.57 7.87
C GLN A 4 -0.20 55.63 6.98
N MET A 5 -0.13 54.34 7.33
CA MET A 5 -0.96 53.25 6.84
C MET A 5 -2.37 53.68 6.47
N VAL A 6 -2.70 53.59 5.18
CA VAL A 6 -4.07 53.30 4.75
C VAL A 6 -4.06 51.83 4.36
N ILE A 7 -4.23 50.95 5.36
CA ILE A 7 -4.73 49.62 5.04
C ILE A 7 -6.17 49.86 4.60
N THR A 8 -6.44 49.73 3.30
CA THR A 8 -7.82 49.82 2.82
C THR A 8 -8.59 48.66 3.43
N SER A 9 -9.87 48.87 3.76
CA SER A 9 -10.74 47.80 4.24
C SER A 9 -10.65 46.56 3.33
N GLY A 10 -10.53 46.76 2.01
CA GLY A 10 -10.35 45.72 1.01
C GLY A 10 -9.12 44.82 1.22
N GLN A 11 -7.99 45.36 1.67
CA GLN A 11 -6.78 44.54 1.91
C GLN A 11 -6.93 43.64 3.15
N VAL A 12 -7.59 44.13 4.21
CA VAL A 12 -7.90 43.29 5.38
C VAL A 12 -8.90 42.19 5.03
N TYR A 13 -9.91 42.49 4.21
CA TYR A 13 -10.85 41.48 3.72
C TYR A 13 -10.15 40.40 2.89
N SER A 14 -9.19 40.79 2.04
CA SER A 14 -8.37 39.83 1.28
C SER A 14 -7.58 38.89 2.18
N TRP A 15 -6.89 39.40 3.20
CA TRP A 15 -6.14 38.54 4.14
C TRP A 15 -7.05 37.62 4.95
N ALA A 16 -8.21 38.12 5.38
CA ALA A 16 -9.18 37.31 6.10
C ALA A 16 -9.71 36.15 5.22
N ASP A 17 -9.92 36.38 3.93
CA ASP A 17 -10.36 35.38 2.94
C ASP A 17 -9.25 34.36 2.63
N ASP A 18 -8.00 34.81 2.47
CA ASP A 18 -6.86 33.91 2.27
C ASP A 18 -6.65 32.97 3.46
N VAL A 19 -6.74 33.48 4.70
CA VAL A 19 -6.66 32.64 5.91
C VAL A 19 -7.85 31.68 6.02
N ASP A 20 -9.06 32.12 5.67
CA ASP A 20 -10.25 31.24 5.65
C ASP A 20 -10.11 30.09 4.65
N LYS A 21 -9.53 30.35 3.48
CA LYS A 21 -9.28 29.30 2.48
C LYS A 21 -8.29 28.26 3.00
N VAL A 22 -7.20 28.69 3.63
CA VAL A 22 -6.22 27.75 4.23
C VAL A 22 -6.83 27.00 5.42
N LEU A 23 -7.69 27.64 6.22
CA LEU A 23 -8.46 26.98 7.28
C LEU A 23 -9.36 25.88 6.74
N ASN A 24 -10.19 26.19 5.74
CA ASN A 24 -11.10 25.23 5.11
C ASN A 24 -10.32 24.04 4.51
N PHE A 25 -9.19 24.33 3.87
CA PHE A 25 -8.30 23.29 3.34
C PHE A 25 -7.70 22.43 4.46
N THR A 26 -7.26 23.03 5.56
CA THR A 26 -6.73 22.28 6.72
C THR A 26 -7.80 21.39 7.35
N ASP A 27 -9.06 21.83 7.38
CA ASP A 27 -10.19 21.00 7.79
C ASP A 27 -10.43 19.81 6.85
N GLU A 28 -10.11 19.94 5.56
CA GLU A 28 -10.11 18.81 4.62
C GLU A 28 -8.95 17.86 4.89
N LEU A 29 -7.73 18.37 5.07
CA LEU A 29 -6.57 17.55 5.44
C LEU A 29 -6.80 16.75 6.73
N LEU A 30 -7.47 17.35 7.71
CA LEU A 30 -7.86 16.67 8.95
C LEU A 30 -8.79 15.49 8.73
N LYS A 31 -9.62 15.48 7.67
CA LYS A 31 -10.47 14.33 7.32
C LYS A 31 -9.65 13.19 6.73
N TYR A 32 -8.62 13.53 5.96
CA TYR A 32 -7.71 12.55 5.33
C TYR A 32 -6.62 12.04 6.26
N GLY A 33 -6.28 12.78 7.33
CA GLY A 33 -5.28 12.39 8.31
C GLY A 33 -3.85 12.87 8.01
N GLY A 34 -3.63 13.55 6.88
CA GLY A 34 -2.29 14.00 6.47
C GLY A 34 -2.29 15.08 5.39
N TYR A 35 -1.10 15.55 5.01
CA TYR A 35 -0.91 16.57 3.98
C TYR A 35 -0.86 15.93 2.59
N VAL A 36 -2.01 15.67 1.99
CA VAL A 36 -2.06 14.89 0.75
C VAL A 36 -1.50 15.70 -0.43
N PHE A 37 -0.54 15.11 -1.15
CA PHE A 37 -0.10 15.59 -2.46
C PHE A 37 -0.87 14.82 -3.54
N PRO A 38 -1.45 15.48 -4.57
CA PRO A 38 -1.19 16.85 -5.05
C PRO A 38 -2.05 17.98 -4.45
N GLU A 39 -2.94 17.71 -3.50
CA GLU A 39 -3.93 18.65 -2.97
C GLU A 39 -3.27 19.88 -2.36
N VAL A 40 -2.16 19.72 -1.63
CA VAL A 40 -1.38 20.85 -1.09
C VAL A 40 -0.82 21.75 -2.19
N ALA A 41 -0.41 21.19 -3.35
CA ALA A 41 0.11 21.99 -4.45
C ALA A 41 -0.95 22.93 -5.03
N ALA A 42 -2.22 22.53 -5.03
CA ALA A 42 -3.32 23.35 -5.53
C ALA A 42 -3.58 24.61 -4.66
N VAL A 43 -3.15 24.61 -3.40
CA VAL A 43 -3.35 25.73 -2.48
C VAL A 43 -2.06 26.49 -2.13
N ALA A 44 -0.91 26.09 -2.70
CA ALA A 44 0.40 26.66 -2.38
C ALA A 44 0.45 28.20 -2.48
N GLU A 45 -0.15 28.77 -3.53
CA GLU A 45 -0.21 30.24 -3.71
C GLU A 45 -0.96 30.93 -2.54
N ILE A 46 -2.07 30.34 -2.09
CA ILE A 46 -2.88 30.88 -0.99
C ILE A 46 -2.11 30.76 0.33
N VAL A 47 -1.43 29.62 0.55
CA VAL A 47 -0.55 29.42 1.71
C VAL A 47 0.57 30.47 1.74
N SER A 48 1.15 30.82 0.59
CA SER A 48 2.14 31.91 0.48
C SER A 48 1.55 33.29 0.80
N LYS A 49 0.32 33.58 0.37
CA LYS A 49 -0.39 34.83 0.76
C LYS A 49 -0.57 34.95 2.27
N VAL A 50 -0.88 33.86 2.97
CA VAL A 50 -0.93 33.83 4.44
C VAL A 50 0.44 34.16 5.04
N GLY A 51 1.53 33.59 4.50
CA GLY A 51 2.90 33.94 4.91
C GLY A 51 3.21 35.43 4.72
N GLY A 52 2.79 36.00 3.59
CA GLY A 52 2.93 37.42 3.32
C GLY A 52 2.15 38.33 4.27
N PHE A 53 0.97 37.90 4.73
CA PHE A 53 0.23 38.60 5.78
C PHE A 53 1.02 38.59 7.11
N ILE A 54 1.54 37.44 7.51
CA ILE A 54 2.35 37.30 8.72
C ILE A 54 3.60 38.21 8.64
N ARG A 55 4.27 38.23 7.48
CA ARG A 55 5.39 39.15 7.23
C ARG A 55 5.00 40.62 7.40
N TRP A 56 3.81 40.98 6.92
CA TRP A 56 3.31 42.35 7.07
C TRP A 56 3.08 42.70 8.55
N VAL A 57 2.48 41.78 9.33
CA VAL A 57 2.22 42.00 10.77
C VAL A 57 3.53 42.13 11.56
N THR A 58 4.48 41.24 11.31
CA THR A 58 5.79 41.22 11.98
C THR A 58 6.65 42.44 11.60
N GLY A 59 6.63 42.86 10.33
CA GLY A 59 7.36 44.05 9.86
C GLY A 59 6.73 45.39 10.31
N ASN A 60 5.42 45.41 10.58
CA ASN A 60 4.70 46.59 11.08
C ASN A 60 4.29 46.42 12.56
N TRP A 61 5.13 45.72 13.33
CA TRP A 61 4.80 45.33 14.69
C TRP A 61 4.46 46.54 15.58
N LYS A 62 3.32 46.43 16.25
CA LYS A 62 2.84 47.34 17.30
C LYS A 62 2.23 46.52 18.42
N GLU A 63 2.41 46.99 19.66
CA GLU A 63 1.76 46.40 20.84
C GLU A 63 0.23 46.45 20.68
N GLU A 64 -0.31 47.63 20.36
CA GLU A 64 -1.74 47.80 20.06
C GLU A 64 -2.00 47.67 18.55
N LYS A 65 -2.77 46.67 18.16
CA LYS A 65 -3.14 46.40 16.76
C LYS A 65 -4.58 46.87 16.47
N PRO A 66 -4.88 47.37 15.26
CA PRO A 66 -6.27 47.67 14.88
C PRO A 66 -7.18 46.44 15.00
N ASP A 67 -8.43 46.62 15.40
CA ASP A 67 -9.39 45.51 15.60
C ASP A 67 -9.57 44.64 14.36
N ALA A 68 -9.51 45.25 13.18
CA ALA A 68 -9.58 44.54 11.91
C ALA A 68 -8.42 43.54 11.74
N ILE A 69 -7.21 43.91 12.17
CA ILE A 69 -6.02 43.04 12.14
C ILE A 69 -6.07 41.99 13.26
N LYS A 70 -6.53 42.36 14.46
CA LYS A 70 -6.74 41.40 15.56
C LYS A 70 -7.66 40.25 15.15
N LYS A 71 -8.72 40.54 14.37
CA LYS A 71 -9.63 39.52 13.82
C LYS A 71 -8.92 38.54 12.88
N VAL A 72 -8.02 39.01 12.01
CA VAL A 72 -7.26 38.12 11.12
C VAL A 72 -6.23 37.30 11.91
N ILE A 73 -5.57 37.89 12.91
CA ILE A 73 -4.66 37.16 13.81
C ILE A 73 -5.39 36.06 14.59
N ALA A 74 -6.61 36.33 15.06
CA ALA A 74 -7.43 35.31 15.72
C ALA A 74 -7.73 34.11 14.79
N LYS A 75 -7.85 34.33 13.47
CA LYS A 75 -7.98 33.26 12.48
C LYS A 75 -6.66 32.51 12.27
N LEU A 76 -5.52 33.19 12.29
CA LEU A 76 -4.20 32.52 12.26
C LEU A 76 -4.01 31.61 13.47
N ALA A 77 -4.38 32.06 14.67
CA ALA A 77 -4.34 31.23 15.87
C ALA A 77 -5.32 30.04 15.80
N LEU A 78 -6.44 30.18 15.11
CA LEU A 78 -7.32 29.04 14.81
C LEU A 78 -6.67 28.06 13.82
N LEU A 79 -5.99 28.59 12.80
CA LEU A 79 -5.29 27.78 11.80
C LEU A 79 -4.14 26.99 12.44
N GLU A 80 -3.38 27.62 13.32
CA GLU A 80 -2.33 26.98 14.10
C GLU A 80 -2.86 25.76 14.88
N LYS A 81 -3.96 25.91 15.62
CA LYS A 81 -4.59 24.80 16.35
C LYS A 81 -5.02 23.66 15.43
N LYS A 82 -5.52 23.98 14.24
CA LYS A 82 -5.93 22.98 13.24
C LYS A 82 -4.72 22.23 12.67
N ILE A 83 -3.61 22.93 12.49
CA ILE A 83 -2.33 22.32 12.11
C ILE A 83 -1.82 21.42 13.25
N ASP A 84 -1.91 21.84 14.52
CA ASP A 84 -1.51 21.03 15.67
C ASP A 84 -2.36 19.73 15.79
N GLU A 85 -3.68 19.85 15.60
CA GLU A 85 -4.57 18.68 15.49
C GLU A 85 -4.15 17.71 14.38
N LEU A 86 -3.72 18.25 13.23
CA LEU A 86 -3.27 17.46 12.09
C LEU A 86 -1.92 16.79 12.36
N GLU A 87 -0.97 17.50 12.97
CA GLU A 87 0.31 16.92 13.38
C GLU A 87 0.15 15.78 14.38
N MET A 88 -0.79 15.91 15.33
CA MET A 88 -1.10 14.83 16.28
C MET A 88 -1.61 13.57 15.57
N LYS A 89 -2.43 13.71 14.52
CA LYS A 89 -2.90 12.56 13.72
C LYS A 89 -1.76 11.90 12.96
N ILE A 90 -0.94 12.69 12.27
CA ILE A 90 0.21 12.21 11.51
C ILE A 90 1.19 11.49 12.45
N LYS A 91 1.43 12.06 13.63
CA LYS A 91 2.30 11.43 14.63
C LYS A 91 1.75 10.08 15.10
N ALA A 92 0.44 9.95 15.32
CA ALA A 92 -0.17 8.68 15.69
C ALA A 92 0.03 7.63 14.58
N GLU A 93 -0.16 8.01 13.31
CA GLU A 93 0.12 7.14 12.18
C GLU A 93 1.60 6.72 12.09
N PHE A 94 2.53 7.62 12.41
CA PHE A 94 3.96 7.32 12.47
C PHE A 94 4.37 6.45 13.66
N ASP A 95 3.76 6.65 14.83
CA ASP A 95 4.04 5.83 16.02
C ASP A 95 3.63 4.36 15.78
N ASP A 96 2.59 4.12 14.98
CA ASP A 96 2.15 2.79 14.54
C ASP A 96 3.08 2.15 13.48
N LEU A 97 4.03 2.91 12.90
CA LEU A 97 4.99 2.38 11.93
C LEU A 97 6.22 1.72 12.58
N LYS A 98 6.43 1.89 13.90
CA LYS A 98 7.68 1.65 14.67
C LYS A 98 8.27 0.24 14.71
N GLU A 99 8.39 -0.43 13.57
CA GLU A 99 8.81 -1.83 13.47
C GLU A 99 10.12 -2.02 12.67
N PHE A 100 10.74 -0.97 12.12
CA PHE A 100 11.90 -1.10 11.21
C PHE A 100 13.14 -0.27 11.60
N LEU A 101 14.32 -0.91 11.58
CA LEU A 101 15.63 -0.33 11.97
C LEU A 101 16.06 0.91 11.14
N THR A 102 15.57 1.09 9.92
CA THR A 102 15.86 2.25 9.06
C THR A 102 15.01 3.48 9.36
N GLU A 103 14.02 3.35 10.23
CA GLU A 103 13.25 4.48 10.74
C GLU A 103 14.13 5.48 11.47
N ILE A 104 15.26 5.09 12.07
CA ILE A 104 16.10 6.06 12.79
C ILE A 104 16.62 7.12 11.82
N ASN A 105 17.13 6.73 10.65
CA ASN A 105 17.62 7.70 9.66
C ASN A 105 16.47 8.50 9.04
N PHE A 106 15.35 7.86 8.76
CA PHE A 106 14.16 8.54 8.23
C PHE A 106 13.59 9.55 9.25
N LEU A 107 13.41 9.13 10.50
CA LEU A 107 12.94 9.94 11.62
C LEU A 107 13.88 11.11 11.89
N THR A 108 15.19 10.85 12.04
CA THR A 108 16.17 11.89 12.40
C THR A 108 16.39 12.90 11.27
N ASN A 109 16.38 12.47 10.01
CA ASN A 109 16.72 13.37 8.89
C ASN A 109 15.50 14.00 8.21
N ILE A 110 14.33 13.35 8.29
CA ILE A 110 13.10 13.76 7.59
C ILE A 110 12.03 14.21 8.58
N THR A 111 11.52 13.30 9.42
CA THR A 111 10.36 13.59 10.28
C THR A 111 10.66 14.66 11.34
N VAL A 112 11.74 14.49 12.11
CA VAL A 112 12.11 15.41 13.20
C VAL A 112 12.37 16.83 12.69
N PRO A 113 13.16 17.05 11.61
CA PRO A 113 13.37 18.39 11.11
C PRO A 113 12.11 19.01 10.52
N THR A 114 11.26 18.21 9.85
CA THR A 114 9.96 18.68 9.32
C THR A 114 9.06 19.16 10.46
N SER A 115 8.86 18.35 11.50
CA SER A 115 8.06 18.73 12.68
C SER A 115 8.66 19.92 13.42
N SER A 116 9.99 20.04 13.47
CA SER A 116 10.63 21.21 14.09
C SER A 116 10.30 22.50 13.34
N LEU A 117 10.35 22.49 12.01
CA LEU A 117 9.98 23.65 11.19
C LEU A 117 8.50 24.00 11.31
N MET A 118 7.63 22.98 11.33
CA MET A 118 6.19 23.17 11.53
C MET A 118 5.89 23.86 12.86
N ARG A 119 6.54 23.45 13.95
CA ARG A 119 6.38 24.11 15.26
C ARG A 119 6.79 25.56 15.24
N PHE A 120 7.93 25.89 14.64
CA PHE A 120 8.34 27.29 14.53
C PHE A 120 7.39 28.11 13.63
N MET A 121 6.81 27.49 12.60
CA MET A 121 5.77 28.14 11.77
C MET A 121 4.49 28.38 12.58
N GLN A 122 4.05 27.40 13.38
CA GLN A 122 2.90 27.49 14.28
C GLN A 122 3.12 28.59 15.34
N ASP A 123 4.30 28.66 15.95
CA ASP A 123 4.65 29.70 16.92
C ASP A 123 4.42 31.11 16.33
N ILE A 124 4.79 31.32 15.06
CA ILE A 124 4.57 32.60 14.39
C ILE A 124 3.10 32.83 14.04
N MET A 125 2.34 31.79 13.68
CA MET A 125 0.90 31.93 13.44
C MET A 125 0.14 32.31 14.71
N ASN A 126 0.53 31.75 15.85
CA ASN A 126 -0.08 32.01 17.15
C ASN A 126 0.34 33.36 17.74
N ASP A 127 1.63 33.70 17.67
CA ASP A 127 2.17 35.02 18.05
C ASP A 127 3.03 35.62 16.91
N PRO A 128 2.43 36.40 15.99
CA PRO A 128 3.13 37.02 14.86
C PRO A 128 4.09 38.16 15.27
N SER A 129 5.12 37.85 16.06
CA SER A 129 6.09 38.81 16.60
C SER A 129 7.45 38.75 15.88
N PRO A 130 8.26 39.83 15.90
CA PRO A 130 9.60 39.81 15.33
C PRO A 130 10.51 38.71 15.90
N SER A 131 10.34 38.39 17.19
CA SER A 131 11.09 37.32 17.86
C SER A 131 10.72 35.94 17.33
N ALA A 132 9.44 35.66 17.15
CA ALA A 132 8.98 34.40 16.56
C ALA A 132 9.51 34.26 15.11
N LEU A 133 9.42 35.33 14.31
CA LEU A 133 9.97 35.37 12.95
C LEU A 133 11.47 35.03 12.92
N ALA A 134 12.26 35.65 13.80
CA ALA A 134 13.70 35.40 13.85
C ALA A 134 14.04 33.95 14.22
N ASN A 135 13.23 33.31 15.08
CA ASN A 135 13.41 31.91 15.44
C ASN A 135 13.12 30.97 14.27
N PHE A 136 12.01 31.17 13.55
CA PHE A 136 11.73 30.39 12.34
C PHE A 136 12.77 30.59 11.26
N GLN A 137 13.19 31.83 11.00
CA GLN A 137 14.24 32.12 10.01
C GLN A 137 15.54 31.36 10.33
N ARG A 138 15.91 31.28 11.61
CA ARG A 138 17.08 30.51 12.07
C ARG A 138 16.91 29.02 11.80
N ALA A 139 15.75 28.45 12.18
CA ALA A 139 15.46 27.04 11.96
C ALA A 139 15.40 26.68 10.47
N TYR A 140 14.76 27.53 9.67
CA TYR A 140 14.64 27.39 8.23
C TYR A 140 16.00 27.47 7.52
N ALA A 141 16.88 28.39 7.96
CA ALA A 141 18.21 28.53 7.39
C ALA A 141 19.11 27.31 7.68
N ASP A 142 18.95 26.70 8.87
CA ASP A 142 19.65 25.47 9.25
C ASP A 142 19.17 24.28 8.41
N ARG A 143 17.86 24.16 8.21
CA ARG A 143 17.25 23.05 7.47
C ARG A 143 16.08 23.52 6.63
N LYS A 144 16.29 23.74 5.33
CA LYS A 144 15.23 24.14 4.41
C LYS A 144 14.34 22.96 4.01
N PRO A 145 13.03 23.17 3.76
CA PRO A 145 12.14 22.14 3.24
C PRO A 145 12.67 21.46 1.98
N LEU A 146 13.21 22.21 1.01
CA LEU A 146 13.79 21.64 -0.21
C LEU A 146 14.97 20.70 0.08
N MET A 147 15.80 21.01 1.08
CA MET A 147 16.91 20.13 1.47
C MET A 147 16.39 18.82 2.07
N ILE A 148 15.36 18.90 2.91
CA ILE A 148 14.71 17.71 3.47
C ILE A 148 14.09 16.86 2.36
N THR A 149 13.47 17.50 1.35
CA THR A 149 12.95 16.82 0.16
C THR A 149 14.05 16.05 -0.57
N TYR A 150 15.22 16.65 -0.80
CA TYR A 150 16.33 15.94 -1.45
C TYR A 150 16.85 14.78 -0.62
N ASP A 151 16.95 14.93 0.70
CA ASP A 151 17.38 13.84 1.57
C ASP A 151 16.36 12.70 1.57
N LEU A 152 15.06 13.01 1.58
CA LEU A 152 13.98 12.02 1.45
C LEU A 152 14.15 11.20 0.16
N LEU A 153 14.33 11.89 -0.97
CA LEU A 153 14.52 11.22 -2.26
C LEU A 153 15.80 10.37 -2.28
N GLY A 154 16.90 10.88 -1.72
CA GLY A 154 18.15 10.14 -1.59
C GLY A 154 17.98 8.84 -0.78
N PHE A 155 17.16 8.84 0.28
CA PHE A 155 16.84 7.61 1.00
C PHE A 155 16.03 6.63 0.15
N LEU A 156 15.17 7.11 -0.73
CA LEU A 156 14.31 6.28 -1.59
C LEU A 156 15.05 5.64 -2.77
N GLU A 157 16.17 6.21 -3.21
CA GLU A 157 16.96 5.70 -4.34
C GLU A 157 17.59 4.33 -4.08
N HIS A 158 18.00 4.04 -2.84
CA HIS A 158 18.71 2.80 -2.51
C HIS A 158 17.84 1.79 -1.75
N GLU A 159 17.96 0.52 -2.12
CA GLU A 159 17.14 -0.57 -1.56
C GLU A 159 17.25 -0.71 -0.03
N LYS A 160 18.44 -0.51 0.52
CA LYS A 160 18.72 -0.66 1.96
C LYS A 160 18.34 0.55 2.81
N THR A 161 17.91 1.64 2.17
CA THR A 161 17.50 2.87 2.85
C THR A 161 16.07 3.27 2.53
N ASN A 162 15.47 2.68 1.49
CA ASN A 162 14.10 2.94 1.08
C ASN A 162 13.13 2.24 2.04
N PRO A 163 12.39 2.98 2.89
CA PRO A 163 11.55 2.38 3.92
C PRO A 163 10.38 1.58 3.33
N LEU A 164 9.80 2.02 2.20
CA LEU A 164 8.75 1.26 1.51
C LEU A 164 9.26 -0.11 1.06
N ARG A 165 10.45 -0.16 0.43
CA ARG A 165 11.03 -1.43 -0.03
C ARG A 165 11.29 -2.40 1.11
N MET A 166 11.80 -1.88 2.22
CA MET A 166 12.10 -2.68 3.40
C MET A 166 10.83 -3.22 4.05
N ALA A 167 9.80 -2.39 4.19
CA ALA A 167 8.53 -2.82 4.77
C ALA A 167 7.82 -3.86 3.90
N ILE A 168 7.81 -3.70 2.58
CA ILE A 168 7.26 -4.71 1.67
C ILE A 168 8.07 -6.01 1.74
N SER A 169 9.39 -5.94 1.88
CA SER A 169 10.23 -7.13 2.01
C SER A 169 10.01 -7.87 3.33
N ALA A 170 9.66 -7.15 4.39
CA ALA A 170 9.36 -7.73 5.69
C ALA A 170 7.92 -8.23 5.84
N ASP A 171 6.98 -7.68 5.05
CA ASP A 171 5.61 -8.17 4.95
C ASP A 171 5.60 -9.51 4.19
N PRO A 172 5.31 -10.65 4.85
CA PRO A 172 5.37 -11.97 4.23
C PRO A 172 4.42 -12.12 3.03
N LEU A 173 3.33 -11.35 3.00
CA LEU A 173 2.32 -11.39 1.94
C LEU A 173 2.37 -10.17 1.01
N ARG A 174 3.30 -9.24 1.23
CA ARG A 174 3.47 -8.03 0.40
C ARG A 174 2.15 -7.31 0.14
N THR A 175 1.47 -6.93 1.21
CA THR A 175 0.08 -6.50 1.14
C THR A 175 -0.09 -5.11 0.51
N ILE A 176 -1.28 -4.88 -0.07
CA ILE A 176 -1.75 -3.56 -0.52
C ILE A 176 -1.71 -2.58 0.65
N THR A 177 -2.09 -3.02 1.86
CA THR A 177 -2.08 -2.18 3.05
C THR A 177 -0.68 -1.68 3.39
N THR A 178 0.33 -2.56 3.41
CA THR A 178 1.72 -2.16 3.65
C THR A 178 2.21 -1.18 2.60
N PHE A 179 1.91 -1.43 1.32
CA PHE A 179 2.30 -0.55 0.23
C PHE A 179 1.68 0.83 0.36
N ASN A 180 0.34 0.89 0.44
CA ASN A 180 -0.41 2.13 0.49
C ASN A 180 -0.01 2.97 1.70
N ARG A 181 0.10 2.34 2.87
CA ARG A 181 0.48 3.02 4.12
C ARG A 181 1.81 3.74 3.98
N TRP A 182 2.83 3.12 3.37
CA TRP A 182 4.11 3.79 3.16
C TRP A 182 4.04 4.86 2.07
N THR A 183 3.32 4.63 0.98
CA THR A 183 3.19 5.64 -0.08
C THR A 183 2.44 6.88 0.38
N GLU A 184 1.40 6.71 1.20
CA GLU A 184 0.62 7.80 1.82
C GLU A 184 1.49 8.62 2.77
N ASN A 185 2.35 7.98 3.57
CA ASN A 185 3.30 8.69 4.43
C ASN A 185 4.33 9.51 3.63
N LEU A 186 4.87 8.94 2.54
CA LEU A 186 5.82 9.64 1.68
C LEU A 186 5.20 10.86 1.00
N THR A 187 3.97 10.73 0.47
CA THR A 187 3.25 11.87 -0.12
C THR A 187 2.83 12.88 0.94
N SER A 188 2.45 12.43 2.13
CA SER A 188 2.13 13.29 3.28
C SER A 188 3.30 14.18 3.70
N ILE A 189 4.51 13.61 3.83
CA ILE A 189 5.71 14.39 4.15
C ILE A 189 6.02 15.42 3.05
N LEU A 190 5.93 15.05 1.78
CA LEU A 190 6.14 15.99 0.69
C LEU A 190 5.10 17.13 0.71
N GLY A 191 3.85 16.82 1.04
CA GLY A 191 2.82 17.82 1.27
C GLY A 191 3.16 18.76 2.43
N GLN A 192 3.65 18.25 3.56
CA GLN A 192 4.12 19.07 4.69
C GLN A 192 5.25 20.02 4.27
N LEU A 193 6.26 19.48 3.58
CA LEU A 193 7.42 20.27 3.11
C LEU A 193 6.98 21.35 2.11
N LEU A 194 6.05 21.04 1.22
CA LEU A 194 5.49 22.02 0.29
C LEU A 194 4.66 23.09 1.01
N PHE A 195 3.87 22.72 2.01
CA PHE A 195 3.10 23.66 2.82
C PHE A 195 4.05 24.63 3.56
N LEU A 196 5.10 24.10 4.19
CA LEU A 196 6.16 24.89 4.83
C LEU A 196 6.84 25.84 3.85
N GLU A 197 7.26 25.34 2.70
CA GLU A 197 7.99 26.12 1.70
C GLU A 197 7.11 27.23 1.10
N SER A 198 5.83 26.94 0.86
CA SER A 198 4.86 27.91 0.37
C SER A 198 4.64 29.03 1.38
N MET A 199 4.48 28.71 2.67
CA MET A 199 4.36 29.70 3.75
C MET A 199 5.63 30.54 3.86
N ALA A 200 6.80 29.89 3.85
CA ALA A 200 8.12 30.51 3.88
C ALA A 200 8.34 31.49 2.72
N SER A 201 7.90 31.13 1.51
CA SER A 201 8.00 31.97 0.31
C SER A 201 7.37 33.35 0.52
N GLY A 202 6.14 33.40 1.04
CA GLY A 202 5.47 34.67 1.34
C GLY A 202 6.01 35.36 2.59
N LEU A 203 6.40 34.58 3.60
CA LEU A 203 6.87 35.08 4.88
C LEU A 203 8.25 35.77 4.81
N MET A 204 9.16 35.29 3.97
CA MET A 204 10.55 35.77 3.97
C MET A 204 11.25 35.81 2.61
N LYS A 205 10.63 35.36 1.51
CA LYS A 205 11.26 35.32 0.18
C LYS A 205 10.56 36.16 -0.88
N ASP A 206 9.79 37.17 -0.50
CA ASP A 206 9.08 38.04 -1.46
C ASP A 206 8.23 37.27 -2.48
N TYR A 207 7.60 36.17 -2.05
CA TYR A 207 6.81 35.28 -2.90
C TYR A 207 7.61 34.56 -4.00
N ASP A 208 8.94 34.44 -3.85
CA ASP A 208 9.74 33.57 -4.72
C ASP A 208 9.31 32.11 -4.55
N THR A 209 8.81 31.51 -5.64
CA THR A 209 8.28 30.15 -5.67
C THR A 209 9.31 29.12 -6.08
N PHE A 210 10.54 29.50 -6.43
CA PHE A 210 11.52 28.60 -7.03
C PHE A 210 11.70 27.28 -6.26
N ASP A 211 11.88 27.36 -4.93
CA ASP A 211 12.05 26.17 -4.09
C ASP A 211 10.75 25.34 -3.98
N ALA A 212 9.59 25.99 -3.93
CA ALA A 212 8.29 25.32 -3.90
C ALA A 212 8.00 24.58 -5.22
N ASP A 213 8.29 25.21 -6.35
CA ASP A 213 8.14 24.63 -7.70
C ASP A 213 9.05 23.40 -7.87
N LEU A 214 10.28 23.47 -7.34
CA LEU A 214 11.17 22.31 -7.29
C LEU A 214 10.59 21.17 -6.44
N ILE A 215 10.03 21.46 -5.25
CA ILE A 215 9.37 20.43 -4.43
C ILE A 215 8.21 19.80 -5.19
N ILE A 216 7.36 20.59 -5.85
CA ILE A 216 6.24 20.10 -6.67
C ILE A 216 6.75 19.17 -7.76
N GLN A 217 7.77 19.60 -8.51
CA GLN A 217 8.37 18.79 -9.59
C GLN A 217 8.87 17.45 -9.05
N ARG A 218 9.59 17.45 -7.92
CA ARG A 218 10.11 16.22 -7.31
C ARG A 218 9.04 15.32 -6.74
N ALA A 219 7.99 15.90 -6.15
CA ALA A 219 6.86 15.13 -5.65
C ALA A 219 6.12 14.43 -6.80
N GLN A 220 5.90 15.11 -7.93
CA GLN A 220 5.30 14.50 -9.12
C GLN A 220 6.15 13.37 -9.69
N GLU A 221 7.47 13.53 -9.69
CA GLU A 221 8.40 12.48 -10.12
C GLU A 221 8.33 11.27 -9.18
N LEU A 222 8.30 11.48 -7.86
CA LEU A 222 8.14 10.40 -6.89
C LEU A 222 6.79 9.69 -7.05
N THR A 223 5.68 10.41 -7.25
CA THR A 223 4.37 9.77 -7.46
C THR A 223 4.39 8.82 -8.65
N LYS A 224 5.05 9.21 -9.76
CA LYS A 224 5.24 8.32 -10.91
C LYS A 224 6.10 7.10 -10.57
N GLN A 225 7.20 7.29 -9.83
CA GLN A 225 8.04 6.18 -9.38
C GLN A 225 7.30 5.22 -8.45
N ILE A 226 6.39 5.73 -7.60
CA ILE A 226 5.54 4.91 -6.74
C ILE A 226 4.63 4.02 -7.60
N ASP A 227 4.01 4.57 -8.65
CA ASP A 227 3.18 3.77 -9.57
C ASP A 227 4.01 2.69 -10.27
N GLU A 228 5.24 3.01 -10.69
CA GLU A 228 6.17 2.04 -11.27
C GLU A 228 6.53 0.93 -10.27
N TRP A 229 6.86 1.27 -9.02
CA TRP A 229 7.13 0.29 -7.97
C TRP A 229 5.92 -0.60 -7.70
N ARG A 230 4.71 -0.04 -7.74
CA ARG A 230 3.48 -0.80 -7.58
C ARG A 230 3.35 -1.88 -8.65
N GLU A 231 3.63 -1.55 -9.91
CA GLU A 231 3.58 -2.51 -11.02
C GLU A 231 4.71 -3.54 -10.96
N VAL A 232 5.87 -3.18 -10.40
CA VAL A 232 6.94 -4.15 -10.11
C VAL A 232 6.49 -5.15 -9.04
N TYR A 233 5.94 -4.67 -7.92
CA TYR A 233 5.50 -5.55 -6.83
C TYR A 233 4.33 -6.46 -7.19
N LYS A 234 3.41 -5.99 -8.03
CA LYS A 234 2.34 -6.83 -8.56
C LYS A 234 2.84 -8.06 -9.32
N LYS A 235 4.08 -8.05 -9.81
CA LYS A 235 4.72 -9.15 -10.53
C LYS A 235 5.71 -9.91 -9.67
N ASP A 236 5.95 -9.48 -8.43
CA ASP A 236 6.90 -10.11 -7.53
C ASP A 236 6.25 -11.33 -6.86
N GLY A 237 6.70 -12.52 -7.23
CA GLY A 237 6.17 -13.76 -6.72
C GLY A 237 6.57 -14.13 -5.29
N ALA A 238 7.40 -13.35 -4.59
CA ALA A 238 7.93 -13.76 -3.29
C ALA A 238 6.90 -13.72 -2.15
N TYR A 239 5.78 -13.00 -2.29
CA TYR A 239 4.68 -13.00 -1.31
C TYR A 239 4.14 -14.42 -1.03
N PHE A 240 4.31 -15.32 -1.98
CA PHE A 240 3.80 -16.68 -1.87
C PHE A 240 4.57 -17.51 -0.83
N GLY A 241 5.78 -17.08 -0.45
CA GLY A 241 6.55 -17.70 0.65
C GLY A 241 5.83 -17.60 2.01
N GLY A 242 4.98 -16.60 2.21
CA GLY A 242 4.15 -16.45 3.42
C GLY A 242 2.82 -17.20 3.39
N MET A 243 2.48 -17.87 2.29
CA MET A 243 1.12 -18.34 2.03
C MET A 243 0.67 -19.49 2.96
N GLU A 244 1.56 -20.43 3.30
CA GLU A 244 1.20 -21.54 4.21
C GLU A 244 0.91 -21.05 5.64
N SER A 245 1.71 -20.09 6.12
CA SER A 245 1.49 -19.44 7.42
C SER A 245 0.15 -18.69 7.44
N TYR A 246 -0.16 -17.98 6.35
CA TYR A 246 -1.46 -17.34 6.17
C TYR A 246 -2.60 -18.36 6.24
N LEU A 247 -2.53 -19.44 5.45
CA LEU A 247 -3.55 -20.50 5.42
C LEU A 247 -3.80 -21.09 6.81
N SER A 248 -2.73 -21.41 7.54
CA SER A 248 -2.82 -21.99 8.88
C SER A 248 -3.52 -21.05 9.86
N GLY A 249 -3.15 -19.76 9.86
CA GLY A 249 -3.79 -18.74 10.69
C GLY A 249 -5.25 -18.51 10.31
N PHE A 250 -5.54 -18.43 9.01
CA PHE A 250 -6.89 -18.19 8.50
C PHE A 250 -7.85 -19.32 8.89
N LEU A 251 -7.45 -20.59 8.71
CA LEU A 251 -8.26 -21.74 9.09
C LEU A 251 -8.48 -21.80 10.61
N THR A 252 -7.47 -21.44 11.41
CA THR A 252 -7.61 -21.38 12.87
C THR A 252 -8.69 -20.37 13.29
N ASN A 253 -8.66 -19.17 12.69
CA ASN A 253 -9.58 -18.09 13.06
C ASN A 253 -10.99 -18.25 12.49
N ASN A 254 -11.18 -19.15 11.53
CA ASN A 254 -12.46 -19.36 10.84
C ASN A 254 -13.02 -20.78 11.03
N SER A 255 -12.55 -21.54 12.02
CA SER A 255 -12.97 -22.93 12.24
C SER A 255 -14.45 -23.14 12.57
N ASN A 256 -15.16 -22.06 12.93
CA ASN A 256 -16.59 -22.10 13.27
C ASN A 256 -17.51 -21.95 12.05
N PHE A 257 -16.95 -21.66 10.87
CA PHE A 257 -17.72 -21.48 9.64
C PHE A 257 -17.83 -22.77 8.83
N GLN A 258 -18.83 -22.82 7.95
CA GLN A 258 -18.94 -23.90 6.97
C GLN A 258 -17.83 -23.79 5.93
N ARG A 259 -17.43 -24.91 5.34
CA ARG A 259 -16.35 -25.00 4.34
C ARG A 259 -16.51 -23.99 3.18
N TRP A 260 -17.72 -23.85 2.65
CA TRP A 260 -18.00 -22.93 1.54
C TRP A 260 -17.87 -21.45 1.96
N GLU A 261 -18.21 -21.13 3.21
CA GLU A 261 -18.04 -19.80 3.79
C GLU A 261 -16.56 -19.49 4.01
N ILE A 262 -15.78 -20.47 4.49
CA ILE A 262 -14.33 -20.34 4.64
C ILE A 262 -13.68 -20.05 3.27
N ALA A 263 -14.04 -20.81 2.23
CA ALA A 263 -13.51 -20.59 0.88
C ALA A 263 -13.85 -19.19 0.36
N GLN A 264 -15.09 -18.73 0.58
CA GLN A 264 -15.55 -17.41 0.16
C GLN A 264 -14.83 -16.28 0.92
N LYS A 265 -14.74 -16.38 2.25
CA LYS A 265 -14.03 -15.40 3.09
C LYS A 265 -12.54 -15.34 2.75
N MET A 266 -11.91 -16.49 2.48
CA MET A 266 -10.50 -16.55 2.08
C MET A 266 -10.28 -15.87 0.73
N LYS A 267 -11.18 -16.09 -0.23
CA LYS A 267 -11.17 -15.38 -1.51
C LYS A 267 -11.19 -13.86 -1.30
N GLU A 268 -12.18 -13.37 -0.56
CA GLU A 268 -12.37 -11.94 -0.32
C GLU A 268 -11.20 -11.30 0.45
N ASP A 269 -10.63 -12.03 1.41
CA ASP A 269 -9.50 -11.56 2.21
C ASP A 269 -8.22 -11.45 1.36
N LEU A 270 -7.93 -12.46 0.53
CA LEU A 270 -6.79 -12.44 -0.38
C LEU A 270 -6.93 -11.38 -1.48
N GLU A 271 -8.12 -11.21 -2.06
CA GLU A 271 -8.41 -10.15 -3.05
C GLU A 271 -8.17 -8.75 -2.50
N LYS A 272 -8.48 -8.52 -1.22
CA LYS A 272 -8.27 -7.23 -0.56
C LYS A 272 -6.82 -7.02 -0.11
N LYS A 273 -6.12 -8.09 0.25
CA LYS A 273 -4.79 -8.00 0.86
C LYS A 273 -3.65 -8.03 -0.15
N LEU A 274 -3.69 -8.90 -1.16
CA LEU A 274 -2.52 -9.18 -1.98
C LEU A 274 -2.26 -8.11 -3.04
N LEU A 275 -1.04 -7.56 -3.07
CA LEU A 275 -0.58 -6.73 -4.18
C LEU A 275 0.01 -7.62 -5.28
N THR A 276 -0.85 -8.25 -6.08
CA THR A 276 -0.41 -9.18 -7.14
C THR A 276 -1.32 -9.18 -8.37
N ASN A 277 -0.73 -9.45 -9.53
CA ASN A 277 -1.43 -9.76 -10.78
C ASN A 277 -1.53 -11.28 -11.04
N ASP A 278 -0.96 -12.10 -10.16
CA ASP A 278 -1.05 -13.56 -10.25
C ASP A 278 -2.52 -14.00 -10.18
N ALA A 279 -2.87 -14.98 -11.00
CA ALA A 279 -4.13 -15.69 -10.89
C ALA A 279 -4.01 -16.74 -9.77
N LEU A 280 -5.01 -16.86 -8.90
CA LEU A 280 -5.02 -17.88 -7.85
C LEU A 280 -6.29 -18.71 -7.86
N SER A 281 -6.18 -19.96 -7.41
CA SER A 281 -7.29 -20.81 -7.03
C SER A 281 -7.17 -21.23 -5.58
N VAL A 282 -8.24 -21.05 -4.83
CA VAL A 282 -8.38 -21.39 -3.42
C VAL A 282 -9.28 -22.61 -3.31
N TRP A 283 -8.78 -23.66 -2.64
CA TRP A 283 -9.47 -24.93 -2.45
C TRP A 283 -9.59 -25.15 -0.95
N VAL A 284 -10.80 -25.26 -0.42
CA VAL A 284 -11.02 -25.59 1.00
C VAL A 284 -11.76 -26.91 1.09
N PHE A 285 -11.27 -27.83 1.91
CA PHE A 285 -11.83 -29.16 2.09
C PHE A 285 -11.97 -29.51 3.57
N ALA A 286 -12.87 -30.45 3.85
CA ALA A 286 -13.13 -30.92 5.21
C ALA A 286 -12.25 -32.13 5.56
N GLY A 287 -11.85 -32.20 6.82
CA GLY A 287 -11.19 -33.34 7.44
C GLY A 287 -9.68 -33.44 7.20
N SER A 288 -9.06 -34.34 7.96
CA SER A 288 -7.67 -34.75 7.77
C SER A 288 -7.57 -35.58 6.50
N VAL A 289 -6.97 -35.03 5.45
CA VAL A 289 -6.71 -35.80 4.24
C VAL A 289 -5.49 -36.67 4.51
N SER A 290 -5.70 -37.98 4.58
CA SER A 290 -4.58 -38.93 4.77
C SER A 290 -3.51 -38.66 3.71
N LYS A 291 -2.22 -38.74 4.07
CA LYS A 291 -1.07 -38.36 3.21
C LYS A 291 -1.09 -38.93 1.79
N GLY A 292 -1.74 -40.08 1.55
CA GLY A 292 -1.91 -40.67 0.23
C GLY A 292 -3.18 -40.27 -0.54
N MET A 293 -3.90 -39.22 -0.12
CA MET A 293 -5.17 -38.77 -0.76
C MET A 293 -5.10 -37.31 -1.25
N PHE A 294 -3.93 -36.69 -1.10
CA PHE A 294 -3.55 -35.42 -1.69
C PHE A 294 -2.12 -35.54 -2.18
N ALA A 295 -1.85 -34.99 -3.36
CA ALA A 295 -0.50 -34.77 -3.82
C ALA A 295 -0.48 -33.55 -4.74
N ALA A 296 0.57 -32.75 -4.62
CA ALA A 296 0.84 -31.68 -5.54
C ALA A 296 2.33 -31.65 -5.84
N ASP A 297 2.68 -31.27 -7.06
CA ASP A 297 4.06 -30.99 -7.45
C ASP A 297 4.09 -29.84 -8.44
N CYS A 298 5.27 -29.24 -8.57
CA CYS A 298 5.57 -28.18 -9.52
C CYS A 298 6.69 -28.64 -10.45
N SER A 299 6.64 -28.23 -11.71
CA SER A 299 7.81 -28.34 -12.59
C SER A 299 8.96 -27.48 -12.04
N ASP A 300 10.19 -27.78 -12.45
CA ASP A 300 11.37 -27.08 -11.91
C ASP A 300 11.30 -25.56 -12.10
N ASN A 301 10.65 -25.11 -13.17
CA ASN A 301 10.48 -23.70 -13.49
C ASN A 301 9.28 -23.05 -12.77
N ALA A 302 8.44 -23.84 -12.08
CA ALA A 302 7.22 -23.40 -11.40
C ALA A 302 7.27 -23.62 -9.87
N LYS A 303 8.47 -23.80 -9.30
CA LYS A 303 8.64 -23.98 -7.85
C LYS A 303 7.97 -22.85 -7.07
N GLY A 304 7.22 -23.23 -6.04
CA GLY A 304 6.47 -22.28 -5.21
C GLY A 304 5.22 -21.74 -5.88
N GLN A 305 4.55 -22.52 -6.74
CA GLN A 305 3.21 -22.22 -7.27
C GLN A 305 2.07 -22.87 -6.48
N VAL A 306 2.38 -23.77 -5.54
CA VAL A 306 1.39 -24.43 -4.69
C VAL A 306 1.76 -24.24 -3.22
N ALA A 307 0.80 -23.85 -2.41
CA ALA A 307 0.90 -23.74 -0.95
C ALA A 307 -0.30 -24.47 -0.33
N TYR A 308 -0.09 -25.24 0.73
CA TYR A 308 -1.18 -26.01 1.31
C TYR A 308 -1.03 -26.28 2.81
N VAL A 309 -2.17 -26.47 3.48
CA VAL A 309 -2.27 -26.93 4.87
C VAL A 309 -3.29 -28.07 4.89
N MET A 310 -2.86 -29.27 5.30
CA MET A 310 -3.68 -30.48 5.15
C MET A 310 -4.70 -30.70 6.26
N ASP A 311 -4.42 -30.20 7.46
CA ASP A 311 -5.31 -30.35 8.62
C ASP A 311 -5.04 -29.24 9.64
N LYS A 312 -6.04 -28.38 9.82
CA LYS A 312 -6.09 -27.35 10.85
C LYS A 312 -7.54 -27.22 11.30
N ASN A 313 -7.83 -27.63 12.53
CA ASN A 313 -9.17 -27.60 13.13
C ASN A 313 -10.24 -28.30 12.28
N GLY A 314 -9.89 -29.43 11.64
CA GLY A 314 -10.83 -30.20 10.83
C GLY A 314 -11.04 -29.68 9.40
N PHE A 315 -10.22 -28.73 8.94
CA PHE A 315 -10.20 -28.23 7.57
C PHE A 315 -8.80 -28.31 6.98
N GLY A 316 -8.72 -28.39 5.66
CA GLY A 316 -7.50 -28.13 4.92
C GLY A 316 -7.73 -27.16 3.77
N ALA A 317 -6.66 -26.54 3.31
CA ALA A 317 -6.69 -25.59 2.22
C ALA A 317 -5.49 -25.77 1.30
N VAL A 318 -5.71 -25.56 -0.01
CA VAL A 318 -4.68 -25.52 -1.03
C VAL A 318 -4.87 -24.26 -1.84
N ILE A 319 -3.78 -23.55 -2.10
CA ILE A 319 -3.72 -22.44 -3.04
C ILE A 319 -2.78 -22.82 -4.16
N CYS A 320 -3.29 -22.76 -5.38
CA CYS A 320 -2.51 -22.85 -6.60
C CYS A 320 -2.43 -21.45 -7.23
N ARG A 321 -1.26 -21.03 -7.71
CA ARG A 321 -1.06 -19.73 -8.37
C ARG A 321 -0.42 -19.86 -9.74
N SER A 322 -0.69 -18.89 -10.61
CA SER A 322 0.04 -18.72 -11.87
C SER A 322 0.31 -17.24 -12.14
N SER A 323 1.56 -16.91 -12.42
CA SER A 323 1.97 -15.59 -12.91
C SER A 323 1.67 -15.36 -14.39
N GLN A 324 1.41 -16.44 -15.15
CA GLN A 324 1.21 -16.36 -16.61
C GLN A 324 -0.24 -16.56 -17.03
N ALA A 325 -1.11 -17.15 -16.20
CA ALA A 325 -2.49 -17.47 -16.61
C ALA A 325 -3.27 -16.27 -17.18
N ASN A 326 -2.99 -15.05 -16.74
CA ASN A 326 -3.63 -13.83 -17.27
C ASN A 326 -3.00 -13.27 -18.56
N LEU A 327 -1.88 -13.83 -19.00
CA LEU A 327 -1.11 -13.46 -20.19
C LEU A 327 -1.24 -14.51 -21.31
N VAL A 328 -1.66 -15.73 -20.98
CA VAL A 328 -1.80 -16.84 -21.92
C VAL A 328 -2.94 -16.57 -22.92
N GLU A 329 -2.67 -16.89 -24.19
CA GLU A 329 -3.66 -16.84 -25.27
C GLU A 329 -4.72 -17.94 -25.14
N LYS A 330 -5.93 -17.71 -25.67
CA LYS A 330 -7.06 -18.65 -25.57
C LYS A 330 -6.75 -20.02 -26.18
N GLU A 331 -5.92 -20.07 -27.20
CA GLU A 331 -5.52 -21.29 -27.90
C GLU A 331 -4.72 -22.22 -27.00
N LYS A 332 -3.80 -21.66 -26.20
CA LYS A 332 -3.06 -22.44 -25.20
C LYS A 332 -4.00 -22.97 -24.13
N LEU A 333 -4.95 -22.16 -23.64
CA LEU A 333 -6.00 -22.60 -22.70
C LEU A 333 -6.70 -23.88 -23.16
N ARG A 334 -7.15 -23.88 -24.43
CA ARG A 334 -7.82 -25.04 -25.04
C ARG A 334 -6.91 -26.26 -25.14
N GLU A 335 -5.60 -26.06 -25.32
CA GLU A 335 -4.64 -27.16 -25.33
C GLU A 335 -4.53 -27.83 -23.96
N LEU A 336 -4.43 -27.06 -22.87
CA LEU A 336 -4.41 -27.62 -21.52
C LEU A 336 -5.75 -28.27 -21.15
N GLU A 337 -6.88 -27.72 -21.64
CA GLU A 337 -8.21 -28.36 -21.53
C GLU A 337 -8.24 -29.72 -22.23
N ARG A 338 -7.68 -29.80 -23.45
CA ARG A 338 -7.57 -31.04 -24.21
C ARG A 338 -6.67 -32.06 -23.50
N GLN A 339 -5.52 -31.63 -22.97
CA GLN A 339 -4.62 -32.48 -22.19
C GLN A 339 -5.31 -32.99 -20.91
N MET A 340 -6.05 -32.14 -20.20
CA MET A 340 -6.82 -32.53 -19.02
C MET A 340 -7.89 -33.55 -19.37
N PHE A 341 -8.60 -33.35 -20.48
CA PHE A 341 -9.58 -34.31 -20.97
C PHE A 341 -8.94 -35.67 -21.31
N GLN A 342 -7.82 -35.67 -22.04
CA GLN A 342 -7.07 -36.89 -22.38
C GLN A 342 -6.59 -37.64 -21.14
N PHE A 343 -6.06 -36.93 -20.15
CA PHE A 343 -5.65 -37.53 -18.88
C PHE A 343 -6.87 -38.11 -18.13
N SER A 344 -7.97 -37.35 -18.05
CA SER A 344 -9.20 -37.77 -17.36
C SER A 344 -9.84 -39.03 -17.98
N CYS A 345 -9.62 -39.28 -19.27
CA CYS A 345 -10.06 -40.49 -19.97
C CYS A 345 -9.05 -41.66 -19.91
N SER A 346 -7.84 -41.45 -19.38
CA SER A 346 -6.81 -42.48 -19.32
C SER A 346 -7.07 -43.47 -18.17
N PRO A 347 -6.75 -44.77 -18.33
CA PRO A 347 -6.85 -45.73 -17.23
C PRO A 347 -5.97 -45.32 -16.04
N PHE A 348 -6.62 -44.96 -14.92
CA PHE A 348 -5.93 -44.56 -13.70
C PHE A 348 -6.02 -45.67 -12.65
N PHE A 349 -4.88 -46.26 -12.28
CA PHE A 349 -4.87 -47.41 -11.38
C PHE A 349 -4.80 -46.97 -9.92
N PRO A 350 -5.55 -47.61 -9.00
CA PRO A 350 -5.44 -47.36 -7.57
C PRO A 350 -4.00 -47.58 -7.07
N GLN A 351 -3.45 -46.57 -6.40
CA GLN A 351 -2.14 -46.63 -5.74
C GLN A 351 -2.27 -46.63 -4.22
N VAL A 352 -1.24 -47.16 -3.55
CA VAL A 352 -1.08 -47.04 -2.08
C VAL A 352 -0.86 -45.57 -1.70
N ASP A 353 -0.03 -44.87 -2.47
CA ASP A 353 0.29 -43.46 -2.33
C ASP A 353 0.37 -42.81 -3.73
N TYR A 354 -0.09 -41.57 -3.84
CA TYR A 354 -0.14 -40.79 -5.08
C TYR A 354 0.91 -39.68 -5.11
N LYS A 355 1.82 -39.61 -4.13
CA LYS A 355 2.84 -38.55 -4.02
C LYS A 355 3.64 -38.29 -5.31
N GLU A 356 4.01 -39.33 -6.06
CA GLU A 356 4.79 -39.21 -7.30
C GLU A 356 3.93 -38.95 -8.55
N ILE A 357 2.60 -39.04 -8.44
CA ILE A 357 1.69 -38.88 -9.57
C ILE A 357 1.73 -37.48 -10.18
N PRO A 358 1.70 -36.37 -9.41
CA PRO A 358 1.75 -35.04 -10.02
C PRO A 358 2.99 -34.85 -10.90
N LYS A 359 4.15 -35.35 -10.45
CA LYS A 359 5.41 -35.28 -11.21
C LYS A 359 5.33 -36.03 -12.54
N LEU A 360 4.81 -37.25 -12.51
CA LEU A 360 4.64 -38.09 -13.70
C LEU A 360 3.64 -37.46 -14.68
N VAL A 361 2.52 -36.95 -14.14
CA VAL A 361 1.45 -36.34 -14.92
C VAL A 361 1.90 -35.04 -15.57
N LEU A 362 2.65 -34.19 -14.86
CA LEU A 362 3.29 -33.01 -15.44
C LEU A 362 4.23 -33.40 -16.59
N ARG A 363 5.08 -34.41 -16.40
CA ARG A 363 6.01 -34.86 -17.45
C ARG A 363 5.30 -35.44 -18.68
N ASP A 364 4.28 -36.27 -18.47
CA ASP A 364 3.72 -37.12 -19.53
C ASP A 364 2.48 -36.53 -20.21
N TYR A 365 1.72 -35.67 -19.51
CA TYR A 365 0.44 -35.13 -20.00
C TYR A 365 0.42 -33.59 -20.09
N PHE A 366 1.16 -32.90 -19.22
CA PHE A 366 1.15 -31.43 -19.14
C PHE A 366 2.58 -30.86 -19.23
N PRO A 367 3.29 -31.04 -20.36
CA PRO A 367 4.68 -30.60 -20.49
C PRO A 367 4.85 -29.07 -20.36
N ASP A 368 3.80 -28.31 -20.69
CA ASP A 368 3.72 -26.85 -20.50
C ASP A 368 3.01 -26.46 -19.18
N GLY A 369 2.74 -27.44 -18.31
CA GLY A 369 2.14 -27.23 -16.99
C GLY A 369 3.16 -26.75 -15.97
N GLY A 370 2.76 -25.76 -15.17
CA GLY A 370 3.52 -25.27 -14.03
C GLY A 370 3.36 -26.16 -12.82
N SER A 371 2.13 -26.36 -12.36
CA SER A 371 1.86 -27.23 -11.22
C SER A 371 0.66 -28.13 -11.46
N PHE A 372 0.66 -29.27 -10.77
CA PHE A 372 -0.43 -30.20 -10.77
C PHE A 372 -0.81 -30.55 -9.34
N CYS A 373 -2.11 -30.47 -9.04
CA CYS A 373 -2.68 -30.81 -7.75
C CYS A 373 -3.76 -31.86 -7.94
N LEU A 374 -3.73 -32.92 -7.13
CA LEU A 374 -4.81 -33.90 -7.00
C LEU A 374 -5.29 -34.01 -5.56
N ILE A 375 -6.60 -34.02 -5.37
CA ILE A 375 -7.25 -34.22 -4.08
C ILE A 375 -8.41 -35.20 -4.23
N ASN A 376 -8.58 -36.11 -3.28
CA ASN A 376 -9.72 -37.02 -3.28
C ASN A 376 -11.05 -36.23 -3.22
N SER A 377 -11.94 -36.49 -4.18
CA SER A 377 -13.24 -35.82 -4.33
C SER A 377 -14.22 -36.13 -3.21
N ASN A 378 -13.99 -37.18 -2.41
CA ASN A 378 -14.78 -37.44 -1.19
C ASN A 378 -14.65 -36.31 -0.17
N ASN A 379 -13.60 -35.48 -0.27
CA ASN A 379 -13.42 -34.30 0.58
C ASN A 379 -14.14 -33.05 0.05
N VAL A 380 -14.79 -33.17 -1.13
CA VAL A 380 -15.57 -32.15 -1.86
C VAL A 380 -14.99 -30.75 -1.70
N PRO A 381 -13.86 -30.45 -2.36
CA PRO A 381 -13.22 -29.15 -2.23
C PRO A 381 -14.15 -28.04 -2.72
N GLU A 382 -14.29 -26.99 -1.92
CA GLU A 382 -14.93 -25.74 -2.31
C GLU A 382 -13.88 -24.87 -2.98
N MET A 383 -14.19 -24.44 -4.20
CA MET A 383 -13.20 -23.82 -5.07
C MET A 383 -13.58 -22.37 -5.37
N ARG A 384 -12.61 -21.48 -5.29
CA ARG A 384 -12.76 -20.06 -5.63
C ARG A 384 -11.58 -19.60 -6.48
N SER A 385 -11.84 -18.71 -7.43
CA SER A 385 -10.83 -18.11 -8.30
C SER A 385 -10.64 -16.64 -7.94
N ILE A 386 -9.39 -16.17 -7.99
CA ILE A 386 -8.96 -14.80 -7.68
C ILE A 386 -8.13 -14.29 -8.85
N ASN A 387 -8.37 -13.04 -9.27
CA ASN A 387 -7.60 -12.37 -10.33
C ASN A 387 -7.45 -13.21 -11.60
N CYS A 388 -8.48 -13.95 -12.00
CA CYS A 388 -8.45 -14.78 -13.20
C CYS A 388 -9.23 -14.11 -14.33
N LYS A 389 -8.61 -13.93 -15.49
CA LYS A 389 -9.34 -13.53 -16.72
C LYS A 389 -10.28 -14.62 -17.26
N HIS A 390 -10.16 -15.84 -16.74
CA HIS A 390 -10.93 -17.00 -17.13
C HIS A 390 -11.72 -17.53 -15.93
N ASP A 391 -12.93 -18.02 -16.17
CA ASP A 391 -13.89 -18.39 -15.11
C ASP A 391 -13.39 -19.55 -14.21
N VAL A 392 -12.38 -20.30 -14.65
CA VAL A 392 -11.99 -21.61 -14.07
C VAL A 392 -10.71 -21.57 -13.21
N GLY A 393 -10.13 -20.39 -12.96
CA GLY A 393 -8.93 -20.23 -12.13
C GLY A 393 -7.64 -20.04 -12.95
N PRO A 394 -6.44 -20.26 -12.35
CA PRO A 394 -5.13 -20.06 -12.98
C PRO A 394 -4.75 -21.17 -13.99
N GLY A 395 -5.70 -22.03 -14.36
CA GLY A 395 -5.45 -23.24 -15.13
C GLY A 395 -6.75 -23.98 -15.43
N VAL A 396 -6.67 -25.30 -15.53
CA VAL A 396 -7.79 -26.16 -15.92
C VAL A 396 -8.12 -27.15 -14.81
N LEU A 397 -9.41 -27.31 -14.55
CA LEU A 397 -9.96 -28.29 -13.63
C LEU A 397 -10.33 -29.59 -14.33
N GLY A 398 -10.13 -30.70 -13.64
CA GLY A 398 -10.53 -32.02 -14.14
C GLY A 398 -10.96 -32.95 -13.00
N GLN A 399 -11.44 -34.12 -13.39
CA GLN A 399 -11.73 -35.21 -12.47
C GLN A 399 -11.27 -36.52 -13.08
N ILE A 400 -10.71 -37.40 -12.26
CA ILE A 400 -10.31 -38.74 -12.68
C ILE A 400 -10.76 -39.77 -11.65
N THR A 401 -11.27 -40.91 -12.12
CA THR A 401 -11.70 -42.01 -11.27
C THR A 401 -10.83 -43.23 -11.53
N THR A 402 -10.36 -43.86 -10.45
CA THR A 402 -9.55 -45.06 -10.57
C THR A 402 -10.35 -46.21 -11.18
N VAL A 403 -9.72 -47.01 -12.03
CA VAL A 403 -10.33 -48.22 -12.59
C VAL A 403 -10.81 -49.16 -11.48
N LYS A 404 -11.91 -49.87 -11.75
CA LYS A 404 -12.48 -50.82 -10.80
C LYS A 404 -11.60 -52.08 -10.75
N ILE A 405 -11.03 -52.36 -9.58
CA ILE A 405 -10.26 -53.58 -9.31
C ILE A 405 -10.99 -54.38 -8.22
N PRO A 406 -11.10 -55.72 -8.33
CA PRO A 406 -11.67 -56.54 -7.27
C PRO A 406 -11.03 -56.23 -5.90
N TYR A 407 -11.85 -56.08 -4.87
CA TYR A 407 -11.43 -55.82 -3.49
C TYR A 407 -10.72 -54.49 -3.23
N VAL A 408 -10.69 -53.57 -4.21
CA VAL A 408 -10.15 -52.22 -4.04
C VAL A 408 -11.24 -51.19 -4.34
N ASN A 409 -11.48 -50.29 -3.38
CA ASN A 409 -12.45 -49.21 -3.55
C ASN A 409 -12.00 -48.26 -4.66
N GLN A 410 -12.92 -47.92 -5.57
CA GLN A 410 -12.70 -46.85 -6.53
C GLN A 410 -12.58 -45.52 -5.80
N ARG A 411 -11.70 -44.66 -6.31
CA ARG A 411 -11.45 -43.31 -5.79
C ARG A 411 -11.60 -42.33 -6.93
N THR A 412 -12.26 -41.20 -6.67
CA THR A 412 -12.33 -40.08 -7.60
C THR A 412 -11.47 -38.95 -7.05
N PHE A 413 -10.73 -38.29 -7.92
CA PHE A 413 -9.87 -37.17 -7.58
C PHE A 413 -10.28 -35.94 -8.38
N SER A 414 -10.32 -34.79 -7.72
CA SER A 414 -10.38 -33.48 -8.34
C SER A 414 -8.97 -33.03 -8.66
N LEU A 415 -8.79 -32.52 -9.88
CA LEU A 415 -7.48 -32.21 -10.47
C LEU A 415 -7.39 -30.73 -10.81
N MET A 416 -6.19 -30.18 -10.72
CA MET A 416 -5.86 -28.89 -11.33
C MET A 416 -4.49 -28.95 -11.95
N ALA A 417 -4.44 -28.60 -13.24
CA ALA A 417 -3.21 -28.27 -13.94
C ALA A 417 -3.15 -26.75 -14.09
N VAL A 418 -2.04 -26.15 -13.68
CA VAL A 418 -1.82 -24.70 -13.67
C VAL A 418 -0.83 -24.32 -14.76
N TYR A 419 -0.99 -23.15 -15.38
CA TYR A 419 -0.01 -22.63 -16.33
C TYR A 419 1.27 -22.17 -15.65
N ILE A 420 2.41 -22.45 -16.29
CA ILE A 420 3.67 -21.77 -15.97
C ILE A 420 3.77 -20.42 -16.64
#